data_AF-A0A0N5CDN4-F1
#
_entry.id   AF-A0A0N5CDN4-F1
#
_cell.length_a   1.000
_cell.length_b   1.000
_cell.length_c   1.000
_cell.angle_alpha   90.00
_cell.angle_beta   90.00
_cell.angle_gamma   90.00
#
_symmetry.space_group_name_H-M   'P 1'
#
loop_
_entity.id
_entity.type
_entity.pdbx_description
1 polymer ?
#
loop_
_entity_poly.entity_id
_entity_poly.type
_entity_poly.pdbx_seq_one_letter_code
_entity_poly.pdbx_strand_id
1 'polypeptide(L)'
;MFKFVRYVPKKKLSSFFIYGTIFVSSLLIGYKIVYTNIDNLVMDMITRRDIKMIAEYIRNEALAGRRIGENPFKEYIGLPKIDWHDYKQMEEDMKREGNGEQGKAYVIPFGTPDDEKLQDQLYRVNGYNAYISDMISVNRSVKDIRHPKCKEMKYVSKLPTVTVIFPFFNEHKSVILRSIYSILNRSPPNTIVQIILVNDGSTKEELNEPFNEELKRLGLSNIVEMIKNKKREGLMRARQLGAYKAIGEILVFLDAHSEANYNWLPPLIEPIVFNYKTVV
;
A
#
# COMPACT_ATOMS: atom_id res chain seq x y z
N MET A 1 -67.98 -25.67 21.21
CA MET A 1 -67.66 -25.02 22.50
C MET A 1 -66.36 -25.61 23.01
N PHE A 2 -65.22 -24.94 22.79
CA PHE A 2 -64.05 -24.85 23.68
C PHE A 2 -62.94 -24.05 22.96
N LYS A 3 -62.52 -22.98 23.61
CA LYS A 3 -61.51 -21.99 23.18
C LYS A 3 -60.11 -22.61 23.21
N PHE A 4 -59.29 -22.32 22.22
CA PHE A 4 -57.83 -22.22 22.40
C PHE A 4 -57.36 -20.88 21.82
N VAL A 5 -57.39 -19.87 22.68
CA VAL A 5 -56.67 -18.60 22.48
C VAL A 5 -55.20 -18.90 22.72
N ARG A 6 -54.40 -18.95 21.65
CA ARG A 6 -52.93 -18.96 21.78
C ARG A 6 -52.47 -17.55 22.16
N TYR A 7 -51.86 -17.47 23.33
CA TYR A 7 -51.24 -16.28 23.88
C TYR A 7 -50.10 -15.79 22.96
N VAL A 8 -50.30 -14.66 22.27
CA VAL A 8 -49.22 -13.99 21.53
C VAL A 8 -48.47 -13.09 22.52
N PRO A 9 -47.15 -13.25 22.71
CA PRO A 9 -46.40 -12.41 23.64
C PRO A 9 -46.47 -10.94 23.21
N LYS A 10 -46.86 -10.03 24.12
CA LYS A 10 -47.00 -8.57 23.87
C LYS A 10 -45.76 -7.93 23.23
N LYS A 11 -44.55 -8.49 23.42
CA LYS A 11 -43.30 -8.01 22.81
C LYS A 11 -43.19 -8.25 21.29
N LYS A 12 -43.91 -9.23 20.72
CA LYS A 12 -43.86 -9.49 19.26
C LYS A 12 -44.81 -8.59 18.47
N LEU A 13 -45.93 -8.17 19.05
CA LEU A 13 -46.88 -7.24 18.43
C LEU A 13 -46.34 -5.81 18.35
N SER A 14 -45.62 -5.33 19.39
CA SER A 14 -45.00 -4.01 19.35
C SER A 14 -43.87 -3.91 18.31
N SER A 15 -43.09 -4.98 18.13
CA SER A 15 -42.06 -5.05 17.08
C SER A 15 -42.68 -4.96 15.68
N PHE A 16 -43.81 -5.64 15.42
CA PHE A 16 -44.43 -5.66 14.09
C PHE A 16 -44.94 -4.28 13.64
N PHE A 17 -45.50 -3.49 14.55
CA PHE A 17 -45.94 -2.11 14.26
C PHE A 17 -44.78 -1.12 14.10
N ILE A 18 -43.69 -1.30 14.86
CA ILE A 18 -42.48 -0.46 14.75
C ILE A 18 -41.74 -0.74 13.43
N TYR A 19 -41.56 -2.00 13.04
CA TYR A 19 -40.92 -2.32 11.76
C TYR A 19 -41.77 -1.92 10.56
N GLY A 20 -43.10 -2.03 10.64
CA GLY A 20 -44.01 -1.58 9.58
C GLY A 20 -43.99 -0.06 9.36
N THR A 21 -43.95 0.73 10.44
CA THR A 21 -43.87 2.20 10.34
C THR A 21 -42.49 2.70 9.90
N ILE A 22 -41.41 2.04 10.35
CA ILE A 22 -40.04 2.32 9.87
C ILE A 22 -39.92 2.00 8.37
N PHE A 23 -40.50 0.91 7.89
CA PHE A 23 -40.39 0.52 6.47
C PHE A 23 -41.08 1.53 5.53
N VAL A 24 -42.28 2.00 5.88
CA VAL A 24 -43.02 2.99 5.06
C VAL A 24 -42.36 4.38 5.10
N SER A 25 -41.77 4.77 6.24
CA SER A 25 -41.01 6.03 6.34
C SER A 25 -39.65 5.95 5.66
N SER A 26 -38.98 4.78 5.64
CA SER A 26 -37.74 4.54 4.90
C SER A 26 -37.93 4.60 3.38
N LEU A 27 -39.09 4.17 2.88
CA LEU A 27 -39.45 4.28 1.45
C LEU A 27 -39.71 5.73 1.03
N LEU A 28 -40.34 6.55 1.89
CA LEU A 28 -40.60 7.97 1.63
C LEU A 28 -39.36 8.87 1.80
N ILE A 29 -38.45 8.52 2.71
CA ILE A 29 -37.15 9.19 2.91
C ILE A 29 -36.15 8.77 1.83
N GLY A 30 -36.16 7.49 1.43
CA GLY A 30 -35.39 6.96 0.30
C GLY A 30 -35.75 7.63 -1.03
N TYR A 31 -37.01 8.04 -1.25
CA TYR A 31 -37.38 8.72 -2.50
C TYR A 31 -36.93 10.20 -2.57
N LYS A 32 -36.60 10.85 -1.43
CA LYS A 32 -36.29 12.29 -1.38
C LYS A 32 -34.82 12.63 -1.06
N ILE A 33 -34.03 11.68 -0.53
CA ILE A 33 -32.61 11.87 -0.18
C ILE A 33 -31.65 11.30 -1.24
N VAL A 34 -32.13 10.48 -2.17
CA VAL A 34 -31.30 9.68 -3.11
C VAL A 34 -30.44 10.47 -4.10
N TYR A 35 -30.55 11.80 -4.26
CA TYR A 35 -29.92 12.42 -5.43
C TYR A 35 -28.83 13.49 -5.28
N THR A 36 -28.44 13.99 -4.10
CA THR A 36 -27.49 15.13 -4.14
C THR A 36 -26.44 15.33 -3.06
N ASN A 37 -26.40 14.65 -1.91
CA ASN A 37 -25.52 15.14 -0.81
C ASN A 37 -24.79 14.11 0.08
N ILE A 38 -24.78 12.80 -0.21
CA ILE A 38 -24.18 11.81 0.71
C ILE A 38 -22.73 11.44 0.36
N ASP A 39 -22.32 11.49 -0.91
CA ASP A 39 -20.97 11.02 -1.29
C ASP A 39 -19.83 11.91 -0.74
N ASN A 40 -20.07 13.21 -0.58
CA ASN A 40 -19.06 14.14 -0.06
C ASN A 40 -18.98 14.21 1.46
N LEU A 41 -20.00 13.76 2.19
CA LEU A 41 -20.04 13.86 3.67
C LEU A 41 -19.52 12.59 4.36
N VAL A 42 -19.67 11.42 3.74
CA VAL A 42 -19.20 10.13 4.29
C VAL A 42 -17.67 10.02 4.25
N MET A 43 -17.01 10.62 3.26
CA MET A 43 -15.55 10.61 3.17
C MET A 43 -14.85 11.53 4.18
N ASP A 44 -15.55 12.55 4.70
CA ASP A 44 -14.98 13.55 5.61
C ASP A 44 -15.14 13.18 7.11
N MET A 45 -15.83 12.08 7.40
CA MET A 45 -16.15 11.61 8.77
C MET A 45 -15.34 10.39 9.23
N ILE A 46 -14.37 9.90 8.46
CA ILE A 46 -13.49 8.79 8.87
C ILE A 46 -12.23 9.39 9.51
N THR A 47 -12.13 9.37 10.83
CA THR A 47 -10.94 9.84 11.54
C THR A 47 -9.84 8.76 11.50
N ARG A 48 -8.56 9.14 11.69
CA ARG A 48 -7.44 8.18 11.84
C ARG A 48 -7.69 7.10 12.91
N ARG A 49 -8.57 7.39 13.89
CA ARG A 49 -9.00 6.45 14.93
C ARG A 49 -9.92 5.36 14.38
N ASP A 50 -10.79 5.72 13.43
CA ASP A 50 -11.74 4.79 12.79
C ASP A 50 -11.01 3.84 11.83
N ILE A 51 -10.04 4.35 11.06
CA ILE A 51 -9.18 3.51 10.19
C ILE A 51 -8.39 2.51 11.02
N LYS A 52 -7.82 2.95 12.16
CA LYS A 52 -7.06 2.07 13.05
C LYS A 52 -7.96 1.00 13.69
N MET A 53 -9.19 1.38 14.09
CA MET A 53 -10.16 0.43 14.64
C MET A 53 -10.64 -0.59 13.61
N ILE A 54 -10.83 -0.15 12.35
CA ILE A 54 -11.17 -1.03 11.22
C ILE A 54 -9.99 -1.96 10.90
N ALA A 55 -8.75 -1.46 10.88
CA ALA A 55 -7.55 -2.27 10.67
C ALA A 55 -7.35 -3.30 11.79
N GLU A 56 -7.57 -2.90 13.04
CA GLU A 56 -7.47 -3.79 14.21
C GLU A 56 -8.60 -4.82 14.21
N TYR A 57 -9.81 -4.43 13.79
CA TYR A 57 -10.93 -5.33 13.56
C TYR A 57 -10.65 -6.31 12.40
N ILE A 58 -10.14 -5.85 11.25
CA ILE A 58 -9.79 -6.71 10.10
C ILE A 58 -8.66 -7.67 10.49
N ARG A 59 -7.62 -7.21 11.21
CA ARG A 59 -6.57 -8.09 11.72
C ARG A 59 -7.14 -9.12 12.70
N ASN A 60 -7.95 -8.66 13.64
CA ASN A 60 -8.55 -9.53 14.64
C ASN A 60 -9.55 -10.49 14.03
N GLU A 61 -10.32 -10.13 13.00
CA GLU A 61 -11.21 -11.02 12.23
C GLU A 61 -10.42 -11.96 11.31
N ALA A 62 -9.36 -11.48 10.66
CA ALA A 62 -8.45 -12.31 9.87
C ALA A 62 -7.77 -13.39 10.74
N LEU A 63 -7.61 -13.12 12.04
CA LEU A 63 -7.09 -14.06 13.03
C LEU A 63 -8.19 -14.79 13.83
N ALA A 64 -9.36 -14.19 14.02
CA ALA A 64 -10.47 -14.70 14.82
C ALA A 64 -11.28 -15.67 13.97
N GLY A 65 -10.96 -16.94 14.12
CA GLY A 65 -11.64 -18.04 13.44
C GLY A 65 -10.66 -19.05 12.83
N ARG A 66 -9.40 -18.65 12.61
CA ARG A 66 -8.37 -19.58 12.12
C ARG A 66 -7.81 -20.36 13.31
N ARG A 67 -7.96 -21.68 13.27
CA ARG A 67 -7.26 -22.53 14.25
C ARG A 67 -5.75 -22.44 13.99
N ILE A 68 -4.95 -22.48 15.06
CA ILE A 68 -3.50 -22.60 14.93
C ILE A 68 -3.19 -23.79 14.00
N GLY A 69 -2.51 -23.52 12.88
CA GLY A 69 -2.15 -24.53 11.88
C GLY A 69 -2.99 -24.55 10.60
N GLU A 70 -4.03 -23.72 10.48
CA GLU A 70 -4.78 -23.57 9.22
C GLU A 70 -4.03 -22.67 8.23
N ASN A 71 -3.98 -23.08 6.95
CA ASN A 71 -3.36 -22.30 5.90
C ASN A 71 -4.22 -21.05 5.59
N PRO A 72 -3.72 -19.83 5.85
CA PRO A 72 -4.47 -18.59 5.60
C PRO A 72 -4.77 -18.34 4.13
N PHE A 73 -4.03 -18.97 3.22
CA PHE A 73 -4.16 -18.77 1.77
C PHE A 73 -4.89 -19.90 1.06
N LYS A 74 -5.62 -20.75 1.79
CA LYS A 74 -6.32 -21.91 1.22
C LYS A 74 -7.28 -21.53 0.08
N GLU A 75 -7.93 -20.36 0.14
CA GLU A 75 -8.83 -19.88 -0.90
C GLU A 75 -8.14 -19.52 -2.23
N TYR A 76 -6.83 -19.26 -2.20
CA TYR A 76 -6.05 -18.87 -3.39
C TYR A 76 -5.48 -20.10 -4.12
N ILE A 77 -5.42 -21.26 -3.45
CA ILE A 77 -4.86 -22.50 -4.00
C ILE A 77 -5.82 -23.07 -5.04
N GLY A 78 -5.30 -23.39 -6.22
CA GLY A 78 -6.07 -24.01 -7.32
C GLY A 78 -6.82 -23.02 -8.19
N LEU A 79 -6.73 -21.71 -7.90
CA LEU A 79 -7.23 -20.67 -8.81
C LEU A 79 -6.51 -20.74 -10.16
N PRO A 80 -7.18 -20.36 -11.27
CA PRO A 80 -6.57 -20.34 -12.59
C PRO A 80 -5.37 -19.39 -12.61
N LYS A 81 -4.39 -19.67 -13.47
CA LYS A 81 -3.24 -18.80 -13.65
C LYS A 81 -3.48 -17.81 -14.79
N ILE A 82 -3.16 -16.53 -14.55
CA ILE A 82 -3.25 -15.45 -15.52
C ILE A 82 -1.88 -14.80 -15.72
N ASP A 83 -1.76 -14.08 -16.84
CA ASP A 83 -0.61 -13.23 -17.09
C ASP A 83 -0.81 -11.88 -16.36
N TRP A 84 0.11 -11.57 -15.44
CA TRP A 84 0.11 -10.34 -14.65
C TRP A 84 1.00 -9.24 -15.25
N HIS A 85 1.62 -9.47 -16.41
CA HIS A 85 2.39 -8.43 -17.08
C HIS A 85 1.49 -7.30 -17.58
N ASP A 86 1.80 -6.07 -17.15
CA ASP A 86 1.21 -4.87 -17.71
C ASP A 86 1.99 -4.45 -18.97
N TYR A 87 1.69 -5.11 -20.09
CA TYR A 87 2.34 -4.82 -21.37
C TYR A 87 2.12 -3.39 -21.85
N LYS A 88 0.99 -2.78 -21.50
CA LYS A 88 0.69 -1.39 -21.86
C LYS A 88 1.65 -0.45 -21.14
N GLN A 89 1.80 -0.59 -19.82
CA GLN A 89 2.77 0.19 -19.06
C GLN A 89 4.20 -0.06 -19.56
N MET A 90 4.57 -1.31 -19.84
CA MET A 90 5.91 -1.62 -20.36
C MET A 90 6.18 -0.92 -21.70
N GLU A 91 5.20 -0.89 -22.61
CA GLU A 91 5.33 -0.18 -23.89
C GLU A 91 5.42 1.33 -23.73
N GLU A 92 4.63 1.91 -22.81
CA GLU A 92 4.69 3.33 -22.47
C GLU A 92 6.03 3.70 -21.85
N ASP A 93 6.53 2.89 -20.92
CA ASP A 93 7.84 3.08 -20.30
C ASP A 93 8.98 2.99 -21.32
N MET A 94 8.91 2.09 -22.30
CA MET A 94 9.93 2.00 -23.38
C MET A 94 10.06 3.29 -24.20
N LYS A 95 8.99 4.09 -24.28
CA LYS A 95 8.96 5.36 -25.03
C LYS A 95 9.46 6.53 -24.19
N ARG A 96 9.73 6.34 -22.89
CA ARG A 96 10.21 7.41 -22.00
C ARG A 96 11.67 7.74 -22.26
N GLU A 97 11.91 9.05 -22.34
CA GLU A 97 13.22 9.66 -22.55
C GLU A 97 13.49 10.67 -21.44
N GLY A 98 14.77 10.84 -21.10
CA GLY A 98 15.21 11.71 -20.03
C GLY A 98 16.35 11.12 -19.21
N ASN A 99 16.76 11.86 -18.19
CA ASN A 99 17.87 11.49 -17.32
C ASN A 99 17.55 10.19 -16.57
N GLY A 100 18.40 9.18 -16.73
CA GLY A 100 18.30 7.92 -16.02
C GLY A 100 17.18 6.98 -16.48
N GLU A 101 16.41 7.34 -17.51
CA GLU A 101 15.38 6.49 -18.12
C GLU A 101 16.00 5.20 -18.68
N GLN A 102 15.22 4.12 -18.71
CA GLN A 102 15.67 2.78 -19.07
C GLN A 102 16.83 2.27 -18.20
N GLY A 103 17.01 2.82 -16.99
CA GLY A 103 18.15 2.53 -16.13
C GLY A 103 19.51 2.93 -16.72
N LYS A 104 19.54 3.83 -17.70
CA LYS A 104 20.80 4.34 -18.28
C LYS A 104 21.57 5.15 -17.22
N ALA A 105 22.90 5.07 -17.26
CA ALA A 105 23.72 5.95 -16.45
C ALA A 105 23.47 7.41 -16.86
N TYR A 106 23.39 8.31 -15.89
CA TYR A 106 23.31 9.73 -16.13
C TYR A 106 24.58 10.40 -15.64
N VAL A 107 25.18 11.21 -16.51
CA VAL A 107 26.36 12.01 -16.25
C VAL A 107 26.01 13.44 -16.67
N ILE A 108 26.39 14.42 -15.85
CA ILE A 108 26.12 15.82 -16.15
C ILE A 108 27.00 16.23 -17.34
N PRO A 109 26.41 16.66 -18.48
CA PRO A 109 27.18 16.88 -19.71
C PRO A 109 28.11 18.09 -19.63
N PHE A 110 27.81 19.07 -18.77
CA PHE A 110 28.62 20.28 -18.57
C PHE A 110 28.71 20.62 -17.07
N GLY A 111 29.25 19.70 -16.27
CA GLY A 111 29.39 19.89 -14.83
C GLY A 111 30.27 21.09 -14.50
N THR A 112 29.80 21.95 -13.59
CA THR A 112 30.59 23.04 -13.01
C THR A 112 31.35 22.57 -11.76
N PRO A 113 32.40 23.28 -11.33
CA PRO A 113 33.05 22.99 -10.04
C PRO A 113 32.07 23.02 -8.86
N ASP A 114 31.00 23.82 -8.92
CA ASP A 114 29.96 23.85 -7.90
C ASP A 114 29.07 22.59 -7.94
N ASP A 115 28.77 22.06 -9.13
CA ASP A 115 28.07 20.77 -9.28
C ASP A 115 28.90 19.63 -8.69
N GLU A 116 30.21 19.59 -8.97
CA GLU A 116 31.11 18.57 -8.42
C GLU A 116 31.19 18.66 -6.89
N LYS A 117 31.28 19.88 -6.35
CA LYS A 117 31.28 20.13 -4.92
C LYS A 117 29.98 19.67 -4.26
N LEU A 118 28.83 19.98 -4.86
CA LEU A 118 27.53 19.57 -4.32
C LEU A 118 27.32 18.05 -4.42
N GLN A 119 27.78 17.43 -5.51
CA GLN A 119 27.81 15.96 -5.62
C GLN A 119 28.63 15.32 -4.52
N ASP A 120 29.85 15.80 -4.24
CA ASP A 120 30.70 15.27 -3.16
C ASP A 120 30.06 15.47 -1.78
N GLN A 121 29.52 16.65 -1.51
CA GLN A 121 28.82 16.94 -0.25
C GLN A 121 27.65 15.99 -0.01
N LEU A 122 26.79 15.81 -1.02
CA LEU A 122 25.64 14.92 -0.92
C LEU A 122 26.03 13.44 -0.90
N TYR A 123 27.12 13.06 -1.58
CA TYR A 123 27.67 11.71 -1.51
C TYR A 123 28.14 11.38 -0.09
N ARG A 124 28.88 12.28 0.56
CA ARG A 124 29.38 12.07 1.93
C ARG A 124 28.26 11.90 2.97
N VAL A 125 27.12 12.56 2.77
CA VAL A 125 25.98 12.49 3.69
C VAL A 125 25.15 11.22 3.48
N ASN A 126 24.95 10.80 2.23
CA ASN A 126 23.99 9.73 1.91
C ASN A 126 24.65 8.39 1.53
N GLY A 127 25.94 8.38 1.19
CA GLY A 127 26.66 7.19 0.68
C GLY A 127 26.45 6.93 -0.82
N TYR A 128 25.71 7.80 -1.49
CA TYR A 128 25.44 7.75 -2.93
C TYR A 128 25.19 9.16 -3.47
N ASN A 129 25.24 9.32 -4.79
CA ASN A 129 25.13 10.63 -5.44
C ASN A 129 23.67 11.12 -5.47
N ALA A 130 23.23 11.74 -4.37
CA ALA A 130 21.87 12.24 -4.22
C ALA A 130 21.56 13.43 -5.16
N TYR A 131 22.58 14.20 -5.56
CA TYR A 131 22.44 15.27 -6.55
C TYR A 131 21.96 14.71 -7.89
N ILE A 132 22.61 13.63 -8.36
CA ILE A 132 22.20 12.91 -9.57
C ILE A 132 20.81 12.29 -9.40
N SER A 133 20.47 11.76 -8.22
CA SER A 133 19.11 11.27 -7.94
C SER A 133 18.07 12.36 -8.16
N ASP A 134 18.31 13.59 -7.69
CA ASP A 134 17.35 14.69 -7.86
C ASP A 134 17.13 15.09 -9.33
N MET A 135 18.11 14.80 -10.20
CA MET A 135 17.99 15.02 -11.65
C MET A 135 17.29 13.88 -12.40
N ILE A 136 17.05 12.73 -11.75
CA ILE A 136 16.38 11.57 -12.33
C ILE A 136 14.92 11.59 -11.88
N SER A 137 13.99 11.40 -12.82
CA SER A 137 12.54 11.36 -12.54
C SER A 137 12.17 10.31 -11.50
N VAL A 138 11.44 10.69 -10.43
CA VAL A 138 10.95 9.75 -9.40
C VAL A 138 10.05 8.65 -9.99
N ASN A 139 9.54 8.85 -11.22
CA ASN A 139 8.75 7.89 -11.97
C ASN A 139 9.53 7.23 -13.12
N ARG A 140 10.87 7.32 -13.15
CA ARG A 140 11.67 6.84 -14.29
C ARG A 140 11.38 5.39 -14.67
N SER A 141 11.43 5.10 -15.95
CA SER A 141 11.46 3.74 -16.50
C SER A 141 12.76 3.02 -16.13
N VAL A 142 12.71 1.69 -16.08
CA VAL A 142 13.84 0.84 -15.76
C VAL A 142 14.03 -0.20 -16.85
N LYS A 143 15.25 -0.70 -17.04
CA LYS A 143 15.50 -1.79 -17.98
C LYS A 143 14.92 -3.11 -17.45
N ASP A 144 14.18 -3.83 -18.29
CA ASP A 144 13.84 -5.22 -18.01
C ASP A 144 15.09 -6.10 -18.20
N ILE A 145 15.69 -6.51 -17.09
CA ILE A 145 16.88 -7.37 -17.04
C ILE A 145 16.54 -8.83 -16.68
N ARG A 146 15.25 -9.18 -16.62
CA ARG A 146 14.81 -10.52 -16.23
C ARG A 146 15.17 -11.55 -17.30
N HIS A 147 15.27 -12.81 -16.88
CA HIS A 147 15.43 -13.91 -17.82
C HIS A 147 14.25 -13.97 -18.80
N PRO A 148 14.44 -14.22 -20.11
CA PRO A 148 13.35 -14.20 -21.10
C PRO A 148 12.12 -15.04 -20.72
N LYS A 149 12.34 -16.24 -20.16
CA LYS A 149 11.26 -17.11 -19.66
C LYS A 149 10.38 -16.48 -18.59
N CYS A 150 10.86 -15.49 -17.82
CA CYS A 150 10.03 -14.79 -16.83
C CYS A 150 8.83 -14.09 -17.48
N LYS A 151 8.94 -13.69 -18.75
CA LYS A 151 7.86 -13.05 -19.52
C LYS A 151 6.73 -14.02 -19.89
N GLU A 152 7.01 -15.32 -19.88
CA GLU A 152 6.05 -16.38 -20.19
C GLU A 152 5.32 -16.90 -18.94
N MET A 153 5.80 -16.50 -17.75
CA MET A 153 5.27 -16.99 -16.48
C MET A 153 3.90 -16.39 -16.16
N LYS A 154 3.00 -17.25 -15.68
CA LYS A 154 1.66 -16.92 -15.20
C LYS A 154 1.52 -17.30 -13.73
N TYR A 155 0.68 -16.57 -13.00
CA TYR A 155 0.48 -16.76 -11.56
C TYR A 155 -1.00 -16.79 -11.21
N VAL A 156 -1.34 -17.26 -10.02
CA VAL A 156 -2.73 -17.32 -9.52
C VAL A 156 -3.51 -16.02 -9.79
N SER A 157 -4.77 -16.15 -10.22
CA SER A 157 -5.61 -15.04 -10.71
C SER A 157 -6.06 -14.05 -9.64
N LYS A 158 -5.90 -14.41 -8.36
CA LYS A 158 -6.18 -13.55 -7.21
C LYS A 158 -4.93 -13.59 -6.33
N LEU A 159 -4.44 -12.42 -5.94
CA LEU A 159 -3.30 -12.27 -5.04
C LEU A 159 -3.79 -11.82 -3.66
N PRO A 160 -3.23 -12.34 -2.55
CA PRO A 160 -3.42 -11.76 -1.24
C PRO A 160 -2.96 -10.30 -1.20
N THR A 161 -3.60 -9.53 -0.33
CA THR A 161 -3.26 -8.13 -0.07
C THR A 161 -1.88 -7.99 0.56
N VAL A 162 -1.19 -6.89 0.23
CA VAL A 162 0.19 -6.64 0.65
C VAL A 162 0.32 -5.29 1.35
N THR A 163 1.02 -5.29 2.49
CA THR A 163 1.61 -4.08 3.06
C THR A 163 3.11 -4.03 2.76
N VAL A 164 3.58 -2.95 2.14
CA VAL A 164 5.01 -2.71 1.93
C VAL A 164 5.55 -1.80 3.03
N ILE A 165 6.68 -2.16 3.63
CA ILE A 165 7.28 -1.45 4.77
C ILE A 165 8.67 -0.95 4.39
N PHE A 166 8.85 0.37 4.43
CA PHE A 166 10.12 1.06 4.22
C PHE A 166 10.61 1.69 5.53
N PRO A 167 11.53 1.06 6.26
CA PRO A 167 12.26 1.75 7.30
C PRO A 167 13.25 2.74 6.68
N PHE A 168 13.37 3.94 7.25
CA PHE A 168 14.36 4.91 6.79
C PHE A 168 14.91 5.75 7.94
N PHE A 169 16.15 6.20 7.80
CA PHE A 169 16.79 7.16 8.69
C PHE A 169 17.70 8.07 7.87
N ASN A 170 17.42 9.36 7.85
CA ASN A 170 18.20 10.37 7.11
C ASN A 170 18.40 10.04 5.61
N GLU A 171 17.51 9.27 5.01
CA GLU A 171 17.54 8.95 3.58
C GLU A 171 17.31 10.21 2.71
N HIS A 172 17.71 10.19 1.44
CA HIS A 172 17.44 11.33 0.56
C HIS A 172 16.02 11.27 -0.01
N LYS A 173 15.32 12.42 -0.02
CA LYS A 173 13.88 12.48 -0.32
C LYS A 173 13.50 11.91 -1.70
N SER A 174 14.24 12.26 -2.75
CA SER A 174 13.93 11.79 -4.11
C SER A 174 14.04 10.27 -4.22
N VAL A 175 14.92 9.65 -3.43
CA VAL A 175 15.12 8.21 -3.39
C VAL A 175 13.96 7.48 -2.69
N ILE A 176 13.46 8.03 -1.57
CA ILE A 176 12.26 7.51 -0.90
C ILE A 176 11.05 7.59 -1.83
N LEU A 177 10.82 8.76 -2.46
CA LEU A 177 9.70 8.96 -3.37
C LEU A 177 9.76 8.01 -4.57
N ARG A 178 10.95 7.84 -5.17
CA ARG A 178 11.16 6.91 -6.28
C ARG A 178 10.86 5.46 -5.87
N SER A 179 11.23 5.09 -4.65
CA SER A 179 10.89 3.77 -4.10
C SER A 179 9.37 3.58 -4.01
N ILE A 180 8.65 4.55 -3.44
CA ILE A 180 7.17 4.53 -3.35
C ILE A 180 6.54 4.43 -4.74
N TYR A 181 6.91 5.32 -5.66
CA TYR A 181 6.34 5.33 -7.00
C TYR A 181 6.64 4.04 -7.78
N SER A 182 7.82 3.45 -7.60
CA SER A 182 8.13 2.15 -8.23
C SER A 182 7.16 1.05 -7.78
N ILE A 183 6.79 1.03 -6.49
CA ILE A 183 5.81 0.08 -5.95
C ILE A 183 4.41 0.38 -6.47
N LEU A 184 3.97 1.64 -6.41
CA LEU A 184 2.63 2.03 -6.85
C LEU A 184 2.42 1.78 -8.34
N ASN A 185 3.43 2.08 -9.16
CA ASN A 185 3.31 1.95 -10.60
C ASN A 185 3.44 0.49 -11.06
N ARG A 186 4.33 -0.31 -10.46
CA ARG A 186 4.68 -1.65 -11.01
C ARG A 186 4.13 -2.83 -10.21
N SER A 187 3.25 -2.57 -9.25
CA SER A 187 2.52 -3.63 -8.55
C SER A 187 1.14 -3.83 -9.18
N PRO A 188 0.59 -5.06 -9.18
CA PRO A 188 -0.74 -5.29 -9.69
C PRO A 188 -1.82 -4.45 -8.98
N PRO A 189 -2.86 -4.01 -9.72
CA PRO A 189 -3.96 -3.24 -9.12
C PRO A 189 -4.58 -3.94 -7.93
N ASN A 190 -5.03 -3.15 -6.94
CA ASN A 190 -5.70 -3.61 -5.71
C ASN A 190 -4.90 -4.59 -4.82
N THR A 191 -3.63 -4.88 -5.15
CA THR A 191 -2.80 -5.79 -4.34
C THR A 191 -2.09 -5.07 -3.21
N ILE A 192 -1.54 -3.87 -3.48
CA ILE A 192 -0.96 -3.01 -2.44
C ILE A 192 -2.09 -2.27 -1.73
N VAL A 193 -2.31 -2.59 -0.46
CA VAL A 193 -3.34 -1.93 0.37
C VAL A 193 -2.75 -0.86 1.28
N GLN A 194 -1.44 -0.90 1.52
CA GLN A 194 -0.75 0.02 2.42
C GLN A 194 0.75 0.05 2.12
N ILE A 195 1.34 1.24 2.15
CA ILE A 195 2.78 1.46 2.22
C ILE A 195 3.06 2.16 3.55
N ILE A 196 3.92 1.58 4.38
CA ILE A 196 4.31 2.17 5.66
C ILE A 196 5.74 2.69 5.56
N LEU A 197 5.90 4.00 5.67
CA LEU A 197 7.21 4.62 5.85
C LEU A 197 7.50 4.72 7.35
N VAL A 198 8.53 4.03 7.84
CA VAL A 198 8.94 4.11 9.25
C VAL A 198 10.17 5.01 9.37
N ASN A 199 9.95 6.27 9.73
CA ASN A 199 10.99 7.24 10.05
C ASN A 199 11.61 6.87 11.42
N ASP A 200 12.80 6.29 11.41
CA ASP A 200 13.52 5.85 12.61
C ASP A 200 14.27 7.00 13.32
N GLY A 201 13.57 8.12 13.54
CA GLY A 201 14.11 9.27 14.25
C GLY A 201 15.11 10.09 13.43
N SER A 202 14.84 10.32 12.15
CA SER A 202 15.65 11.16 11.26
C SER A 202 15.88 12.55 11.86
N THR A 203 17.12 13.02 11.75
CA THR A 203 17.57 14.34 12.22
C THR A 203 17.39 15.44 11.16
N LYS A 204 17.21 15.04 9.90
CA LYS A 204 16.84 15.94 8.80
C LYS A 204 15.40 16.41 8.99
N GLU A 205 15.19 17.69 9.26
CA GLU A 205 13.85 18.23 9.57
C GLU A 205 12.88 18.11 8.40
N GLU A 206 13.38 18.19 7.18
CA GLU A 206 12.60 18.04 5.96
C GLU A 206 11.95 16.65 5.85
N LEU A 207 12.50 15.61 6.51
CA LEU A 207 11.97 14.24 6.50
C LEU A 207 10.93 13.96 7.59
N ASN A 208 10.61 14.96 8.42
CA ASN A 208 9.63 14.85 9.50
C ASN A 208 8.24 15.28 9.00
N GLU A 209 7.53 16.11 9.76
CA GLU A 209 6.20 16.60 9.37
C GLU A 209 6.17 17.26 7.97
N PRO A 210 7.19 18.04 7.54
CA PRO A 210 7.20 18.60 6.18
C PRO A 210 7.05 17.55 5.08
N PHE A 211 7.71 16.39 5.22
CA PHE A 211 7.57 15.30 4.26
C PHE A 211 6.20 14.61 4.36
N ASN A 212 5.65 14.46 5.57
CA ASN A 212 4.29 13.96 5.75
C ASN A 212 3.26 14.81 5.00
N GLU A 213 3.37 16.14 5.12
CA GLU A 213 2.51 17.08 4.40
C GLU A 213 2.75 17.05 2.89
N GLU A 214 4.00 16.84 2.46
CA GLU A 214 4.30 16.64 1.04
C GLU A 214 3.63 15.39 0.47
N LEU A 215 3.66 14.26 1.19
CA LEU A 215 2.97 13.03 0.78
C LEU A 215 1.45 13.25 0.66
N LYS A 216 0.84 14.04 1.56
CA LYS A 216 -0.57 14.43 1.47
C LYS A 216 -0.84 15.29 0.23
N ARG A 217 -0.01 16.31 -0.02
CA ARG A 217 -0.13 17.18 -1.21
C ARG A 217 0.02 16.41 -2.52
N LEU A 218 0.86 15.38 -2.54
CA LEU A 218 1.03 14.46 -3.67
C LEU A 218 -0.14 13.48 -3.84
N GLY A 219 -1.16 13.52 -2.96
CA GLY A 219 -2.32 12.63 -3.03
C GLY A 219 -2.01 11.19 -2.61
N LEU A 220 -0.93 10.96 -1.87
CA LEU A 220 -0.48 9.62 -1.48
C LEU A 220 -1.03 9.16 -0.12
N SER A 221 -1.73 10.03 0.61
CA SER A 221 -2.16 9.76 1.99
C SER A 221 -3.22 8.67 2.15
N ASN A 222 -3.86 8.25 1.06
CA ASN A 222 -4.81 7.13 1.05
C ASN A 222 -4.10 5.77 1.04
N ILE A 223 -2.83 5.71 0.65
CA ILE A 223 -2.07 4.45 0.54
C ILE A 223 -0.75 4.47 1.32
N VAL A 224 -0.11 5.64 1.47
CA VAL A 224 1.14 5.82 2.22
C VAL A 224 0.84 6.37 3.62
N GLU A 225 1.27 5.63 4.64
CA GLU A 225 1.26 6.06 6.04
C GLU A 225 2.69 6.24 6.54
N MET A 226 3.03 7.43 7.02
CA MET A 226 4.31 7.67 7.68
C MET A 226 4.17 7.59 9.20
N ILE A 227 5.06 6.82 9.82
CA ILE A 227 5.17 6.65 11.26
C ILE A 227 6.56 7.11 11.69
N LYS A 228 6.64 7.91 12.76
CA LYS A 228 7.90 8.42 13.30
C LYS A 228 8.21 7.87 14.69
N ASN A 229 9.42 7.33 14.86
CA ASN A 229 9.97 7.03 16.18
C ASN A 229 10.40 8.32 16.90
N LYS A 230 10.20 8.36 18.22
CA LYS A 230 10.62 9.51 19.05
C LYS A 230 12.14 9.71 19.08
N LYS A 231 12.89 8.63 18.90
CA LYS A 231 14.36 8.57 18.86
C LYS A 231 14.79 7.45 17.90
N ARG A 232 16.07 7.40 17.55
CA ARG A 232 16.65 6.29 16.77
C ARG A 232 16.54 4.97 17.54
N GLU A 233 15.79 4.01 17.00
CA GLU A 233 15.61 2.67 17.59
C GLU A 233 16.39 1.59 16.85
N GLY A 234 16.79 1.85 15.60
CA GLY A 234 17.50 0.94 14.73
C GLY A 234 16.59 0.20 13.74
N LEU A 235 17.18 -0.22 12.62
CA LEU A 235 16.50 -0.85 11.48
C LEU A 235 15.55 -1.99 11.88
N MET A 236 15.99 -2.88 12.78
CA MET A 236 15.18 -4.02 13.22
C MET A 236 13.89 -3.58 13.93
N ARG A 237 13.99 -2.63 14.88
CA ARG A 237 12.82 -2.13 15.62
C ARG A 237 11.90 -1.29 14.74
N ALA A 238 12.47 -0.54 13.79
CA ALA A 238 11.69 0.16 12.77
C ALA A 238 10.86 -0.81 11.92
N ARG A 239 11.46 -1.91 11.44
CA ARG A 239 10.72 -2.98 10.72
C ARG A 239 9.64 -3.61 11.59
N GLN A 240 9.92 -3.90 12.85
CA GLN A 240 8.92 -4.44 13.80
C GLN A 240 7.75 -3.48 14.01
N LEU A 241 8.01 -2.18 14.15
CA LEU A 241 6.95 -1.17 14.29
C LEU A 241 6.06 -1.13 13.04
N GLY A 242 6.65 -1.14 11.85
CA GLY A 242 5.90 -1.23 10.59
C GLY A 242 5.05 -2.50 10.54
N ALA A 243 5.63 -3.65 10.88
CA ALA A 243 4.92 -4.94 10.91
C ALA A 243 3.72 -4.92 11.86
N TYR A 244 3.89 -4.31 13.05
CA TYR A 244 2.80 -4.18 14.02
C TYR A 244 1.65 -3.30 13.52
N LYS A 245 1.86 -2.48 12.49
CA LYS A 245 0.85 -1.56 11.92
C LYS A 245 0.29 -2.03 10.58
N ALA A 246 0.92 -3.03 9.97
CA ALA A 246 0.53 -3.58 8.69
C ALA A 246 -0.87 -4.20 8.69
N ILE A 247 -1.63 -3.94 7.63
CA ILE A 247 -3.01 -4.44 7.46
C ILE A 247 -3.15 -5.52 6.38
N GLY A 248 -2.15 -5.65 5.49
CA GLY A 248 -2.15 -6.65 4.44
C GLY A 248 -1.93 -8.06 4.96
N GLU A 249 -2.36 -9.05 4.18
CA GLU A 249 -2.16 -10.47 4.48
C GLU A 249 -0.70 -10.90 4.38
N ILE A 250 0.07 -10.25 3.49
CA ILE A 250 1.51 -10.45 3.31
C ILE A 250 2.24 -9.13 3.60
N LEU A 251 3.36 -9.23 4.31
CA LEU A 251 4.25 -8.10 4.59
C LEU A 251 5.48 -8.20 3.70
N VAL A 252 5.79 -7.12 2.99
CA VAL A 252 7.01 -7.00 2.20
C VAL A 252 7.88 -5.90 2.79
N PHE A 253 9.12 -6.24 3.13
CA PHE A 253 10.10 -5.28 3.64
C PHE A 253 11.06 -4.90 2.53
N LEU A 254 11.21 -3.60 2.29
CA LEU A 254 12.15 -3.06 1.31
C LEU A 254 12.94 -1.92 1.94
N ASP A 255 14.15 -1.71 1.46
CA ASP A 255 14.92 -0.53 1.87
C ASP A 255 14.39 0.70 1.13
N ALA A 256 14.42 1.87 1.77
CA ALA A 256 13.82 3.12 1.26
C ALA A 256 14.55 3.73 0.05
N HIS A 257 15.45 2.97 -0.56
CA HIS A 257 16.22 3.30 -1.75
C HIS A 257 16.21 2.17 -2.80
N SER A 258 15.05 1.52 -2.95
CA SER A 258 14.86 0.39 -3.87
C SER A 258 13.85 0.74 -4.96
N GLU A 259 14.11 0.33 -6.19
CA GLU A 259 13.17 0.47 -7.31
C GLU A 259 12.69 -0.90 -7.77
N ALA A 260 11.39 -1.18 -7.61
CA ALA A 260 10.79 -2.39 -8.15
C ALA A 260 10.85 -2.40 -9.68
N ASN A 261 11.10 -3.57 -10.27
CA ASN A 261 11.07 -3.79 -11.72
C ASN A 261 9.71 -4.39 -12.15
N TYR A 262 9.51 -4.64 -13.44
CA TYR A 262 8.25 -5.11 -14.00
C TYR A 262 7.82 -6.47 -13.45
N ASN A 263 6.53 -6.59 -13.11
CA ASN A 263 5.89 -7.82 -12.65
C ASN A 263 6.64 -8.50 -11.48
N TRP A 264 7.15 -7.69 -10.54
CA TRP A 264 7.98 -8.16 -9.43
C TRP A 264 7.20 -8.92 -8.36
N LEU A 265 5.94 -8.52 -8.12
CA LEU A 265 5.19 -8.97 -6.95
C LEU A 265 4.55 -10.37 -7.08
N PRO A 266 3.87 -10.71 -8.20
CA PRO A 266 3.27 -12.04 -8.36
C PRO A 266 4.21 -13.24 -8.15
N PRO A 267 5.46 -13.24 -8.67
CA PRO A 267 6.40 -14.36 -8.41
C PRO A 267 6.85 -14.46 -6.95
N LEU A 268 6.79 -13.38 -6.17
CA LEU A 268 7.13 -13.40 -4.74
C LEU A 268 5.95 -13.89 -3.89
N ILE A 269 4.72 -13.58 -4.29
CA ILE A 269 3.50 -13.97 -3.58
C ILE A 269 3.17 -15.45 -3.77
N GLU A 270 3.26 -15.98 -4.99
CA GLU A 270 2.75 -17.33 -5.31
C GLU A 270 3.40 -18.45 -4.45
N PRO A 271 4.72 -18.45 -4.18
CA PRO A 271 5.33 -19.42 -3.27
C PRO A 271 4.75 -19.37 -1.84
N ILE A 272 4.40 -18.17 -1.35
CA ILE A 272 3.80 -17.95 -0.04
C ILE A 272 2.36 -18.47 -0.02
N VAL A 273 1.61 -18.26 -1.11
CA VAL A 273 0.25 -18.81 -1.26
C VAL A 273 0.26 -20.35 -1.18
N PHE A 274 1.18 -21.00 -1.87
CA PHE A 274 1.27 -22.47 -1.84
C PHE A 274 1.77 -23.02 -0.51
N ASN A 275 2.68 -22.30 0.15
CA ASN A 275 3.13 -22.64 1.49
C ASN A 275 3.32 -21.36 2.31
N TYR A 276 2.35 -21.08 3.20
CA TYR A 276 2.31 -19.89 4.04
C TYR A 276 3.44 -19.78 5.06
N LYS A 277 4.28 -20.81 5.19
CA LYS A 277 5.50 -20.81 6.01
C LYS A 277 6.74 -20.43 5.20
N THR A 278 6.62 -20.23 3.90
CA THR A 278 7.71 -19.80 3.01
C THR A 278 7.98 -18.31 3.20
N VAL A 279 9.25 -17.96 3.25
CA VAL A 279 9.75 -16.58 3.13
C VAL A 279 10.51 -16.51 1.82
N VAL A 280 10.25 -15.47 1.04
CA VAL A 280 10.89 -15.20 -0.27
C VAL A 280 11.71 -13.92 -0.17
#